data_AF-A0A8J6JBV1-F1
#
_entry.id   AF-A0A8J6JBV1-F1
#
_cell.length_a   1.000
_cell.length_b   1.000
_cell.length_c   1.000
_cell.angle_alpha   90.00
_cell.angle_beta   90.00
_cell.angle_gamma   90.00
#
_symmetry.space_group_name_H-M   'P 1'
#
loop_
_entity.id
_entity.type
_entity.pdbx_description
1 polymer ?
#
loop_
_entity_poly.entity_id
_entity_poly.type
_entity_poly.pdbx_seq_one_letter_code
_entity_poly.pdbx_strand_id
1 'polypeptide(L)'
;MKKKQIRAIAIAAIALVFLGLGIAQLKIEPAENSVPSTSPGTLSDKPDDKQPELFDDAQQPDDVDQPAEAESSDKVEQSAGVKQPEQAEQPAVIEEPDPVEQPEQIEQPPVIEEPKQPEQAPVVEEPKQPEQPAETESPALPPEPPEESVIHTCTLEIRCDTVVDTSKLENEAVIPYVPANGVILATTEVEYTPGENVFEVLKRVTRDQGIQMEFRDDPLYSGAYIEGINYLYEFDGGTLSGWMYKVNGQFPNYGCSQYFVEDGDEIVWMYTCDLGRDVGDNSTW
;
A
#
# COMPACT_ATOMS: atom_id res chain seq x y z
N MET A 1 -40.67 4.82 -48.81
CA MET A 1 -41.37 4.71 -47.51
C MET A 1 -40.32 4.70 -46.40
N LYS A 2 -40.63 5.26 -45.22
CA LYS A 2 -39.90 5.16 -43.92
C LYS A 2 -38.36 5.29 -43.96
N LYS A 3 -37.84 6.52 -43.81
CA LYS A 3 -36.45 6.77 -43.39
C LYS A 3 -36.27 6.39 -41.92
N LYS A 4 -35.19 5.67 -41.55
CA LYS A 4 -34.83 5.40 -40.15
C LYS A 4 -34.56 6.73 -39.43
N GLN A 5 -35.12 6.90 -38.23
CA GLN A 5 -34.77 8.02 -37.36
C GLN A 5 -33.49 7.73 -36.59
N ILE A 6 -32.54 8.66 -36.65
CA ILE A 6 -31.36 8.68 -35.79
C ILE A 6 -31.78 9.38 -34.50
N ARG A 7 -31.66 8.70 -33.36
CA ARG A 7 -31.88 9.31 -32.04
C ARG A 7 -30.64 10.13 -31.70
N ALA A 8 -30.79 11.45 -31.61
CA ALA A 8 -29.73 12.31 -31.09
C ALA A 8 -29.59 12.08 -29.58
N ILE A 9 -28.36 11.82 -29.12
CA ILE A 9 -28.04 11.73 -27.69
C ILE A 9 -27.96 13.16 -27.14
N ALA A 10 -28.64 13.41 -26.02
CA ALA A 10 -28.67 14.71 -25.40
C ALA A 10 -27.35 15.00 -24.66
N ILE A 11 -26.63 16.03 -25.09
CA ILE A 11 -25.50 16.59 -24.35
C ILE A 11 -26.06 17.58 -23.35
N ALA A 12 -26.04 17.23 -22.07
CA ALA A 12 -26.44 18.12 -20.98
C ALA A 12 -25.29 19.11 -20.67
N ALA A 13 -25.37 20.32 -21.23
CA ALA A 13 -24.46 21.41 -20.87
C ALA A 13 -24.91 22.05 -19.55
N ILE A 14 -24.19 21.78 -18.46
CA ILE A 14 -24.41 22.47 -17.18
C ILE A 14 -23.64 23.79 -17.21
N ALA A 15 -24.37 24.90 -17.38
CA ALA A 15 -23.81 26.25 -17.32
C ALA A 15 -23.86 26.81 -15.89
N LEU A 16 -22.68 27.08 -15.32
CA LEU A 16 -22.49 27.76 -14.04
C LEU A 16 -22.84 29.26 -14.13
N VAL A 17 -23.87 29.73 -13.41
CA VAL A 17 -23.92 31.10 -12.85
C VAL A 17 -24.78 31.16 -11.57
N PHE A 18 -24.13 31.30 -10.41
CA PHE A 18 -24.62 32.10 -9.27
C PHE A 18 -23.39 32.75 -8.63
N LEU A 19 -22.97 33.93 -9.09
CA LEU A 19 -23.35 35.24 -8.52
C LEU A 19 -23.15 35.30 -7.00
N GLY A 20 -22.07 35.98 -6.60
CA GLY A 20 -21.61 36.00 -5.21
C GLY A 20 -22.52 36.79 -4.26
N LEU A 21 -22.68 36.25 -3.06
CA LEU A 21 -23.06 36.96 -1.85
C LEU A 21 -21.89 36.85 -0.88
N GLY A 22 -21.44 37.99 -0.36
CA GLY A 22 -20.22 38.05 0.44
C GLY A 22 -20.37 37.32 1.78
N ILE A 23 -19.55 36.29 1.99
CA ILE A 23 -19.35 35.70 3.31
C ILE A 23 -18.39 36.62 4.07
N ALA A 24 -18.85 37.16 5.20
CA ALA A 24 -18.02 38.02 6.05
C ALA A 24 -16.84 37.22 6.61
N GLN A 25 -15.65 37.83 6.61
CA GLN A 25 -14.45 37.27 7.24
C GLN A 25 -14.69 37.12 8.75
N LEU A 26 -14.92 35.89 9.21
CA LEU A 26 -15.04 35.59 10.63
C LEU A 26 -13.63 35.53 11.24
N LYS A 27 -13.17 36.70 11.70
CA LYS A 27 -11.90 36.85 12.42
C LYS A 27 -12.00 36.14 13.77
N ILE A 28 -11.46 34.92 13.86
CA ILE A 28 -11.26 34.22 15.13
C ILE A 28 -9.97 34.76 15.75
N GLU A 29 -10.11 35.57 16.80
CA GLU A 29 -9.01 35.92 17.70
C GLU A 29 -9.11 35.04 18.96
N PRO A 30 -7.99 34.55 19.52
CA PRO A 30 -8.02 33.54 20.57
C PRO A 30 -8.49 34.12 21.91
N ALA A 31 -9.27 33.33 22.65
CA ALA A 31 -9.71 33.69 23.99
C ALA A 31 -8.54 33.70 25.00
N GLU A 32 -8.42 34.79 25.75
CA GLU A 32 -7.37 34.97 26.74
C GLU A 32 -7.68 34.20 28.03
N ASN A 33 -7.11 32.98 28.16
CA ASN A 33 -7.27 32.15 29.35
C ASN A 33 -6.55 32.76 30.57
N SER A 34 -7.28 33.61 31.29
CA SER A 34 -6.87 34.16 32.58
C SER A 34 -7.12 33.16 33.71
N VAL A 35 -6.08 32.41 34.11
CA VAL A 35 -6.11 31.57 35.32
C VAL A 35 -5.22 32.22 36.39
N PRO A 36 -5.74 32.62 37.56
CA PRO A 36 -4.94 33.18 38.63
C PRO A 36 -4.13 32.09 39.34
N SER A 37 -2.81 32.23 39.34
CA SER A 37 -1.90 31.36 40.09
C SER A 37 -2.08 31.57 41.60
N THR A 38 -2.30 30.48 42.34
CA THR A 38 -2.20 30.46 43.80
C THR A 38 -1.31 29.30 44.25
N SER A 39 -0.01 29.57 44.42
CA SER A 39 0.79 28.81 45.38
C SER A 39 0.33 29.17 46.80
N PRO A 40 0.47 28.25 47.78
CA PRO A 40 1.60 28.47 48.69
C PRO A 40 2.26 27.18 49.22
N GLY A 41 3.47 27.35 49.76
CA GLY A 41 3.86 26.64 50.99
C GLY A 41 4.84 25.47 50.85
N THR A 42 6.13 25.78 50.73
CA THR A 42 7.20 24.86 51.15
C THR A 42 7.13 24.62 52.66
N LEU A 43 7.31 23.37 53.09
CA LEU A 43 7.81 23.06 54.43
C LEU A 43 8.60 21.74 54.38
N SER A 44 9.85 21.79 54.83
CA SER A 44 10.72 20.63 55.00
C SER A 44 10.27 19.79 56.20
N ASP A 45 10.47 18.47 56.14
CA ASP A 45 11.20 17.75 57.21
C ASP A 45 11.60 16.31 56.84
N LYS A 46 12.80 15.94 57.29
CA LYS A 46 13.44 14.61 57.41
C LYS A 46 14.47 14.79 58.54
N PRO A 47 14.88 13.78 59.34
CA PRO A 47 14.88 12.35 59.03
C PRO A 47 14.49 11.40 60.20
N ASP A 48 14.63 10.09 59.93
CA ASP A 48 15.04 8.96 60.80
C ASP A 48 14.31 7.69 60.30
N ASP A 49 14.99 6.72 59.69
CA ASP A 49 15.98 5.76 60.23
C ASP A 49 15.33 4.49 60.79
N LYS A 50 15.48 3.38 60.02
CA LYS A 50 15.92 2.07 60.54
C LYS A 50 16.11 1.03 59.45
N GLN A 51 17.31 0.48 59.43
CA GLN A 51 17.70 -0.77 58.75
C GLN A 51 17.32 -2.01 59.60
N PRO A 52 17.53 -3.24 59.11
CA PRO A 52 18.78 -3.91 59.52
C PRO A 52 19.55 -4.68 58.42
N GLU A 53 20.81 -4.95 58.75
CA GLU A 53 21.94 -5.58 58.04
C GLU A 53 21.82 -7.08 57.66
N LEU A 54 22.85 -7.51 56.91
CA LEU A 54 23.45 -8.86 56.71
C LEU A 54 23.31 -9.39 55.27
N PHE A 55 24.39 -9.69 54.53
CA PHE A 55 25.69 -10.24 54.96
C PHE A 55 26.94 -9.55 54.34
N ASP A 56 28.00 -9.49 55.14
CA ASP A 56 29.42 -9.36 54.73
C ASP A 56 29.94 -10.66 54.08
N ASP A 57 30.85 -10.54 53.11
CA ASP A 57 32.28 -10.80 53.36
C ASP A 57 33.16 -10.18 52.26
N ALA A 58 34.41 -9.85 52.58
CA ALA A 58 35.31 -9.08 51.74
C ALA A 58 36.51 -9.90 51.24
N GLN A 59 37.21 -9.41 50.21
CA GLN A 59 38.63 -9.01 50.31
C GLN A 59 39.25 -8.70 48.92
N GLN A 60 39.46 -7.41 48.66
CA GLN A 60 40.63 -6.86 47.95
C GLN A 60 41.84 -6.79 48.94
N PRO A 61 43.06 -6.28 48.63
CA PRO A 61 43.49 -5.33 47.58
C PRO A 61 44.66 -5.91 46.71
N ASP A 62 45.34 -5.26 45.75
CA ASP A 62 46.16 -4.03 45.66
C ASP A 62 46.59 -3.87 44.17
N ASP A 63 47.02 -2.74 43.56
CA ASP A 63 46.94 -1.29 43.81
C ASP A 63 47.35 -0.51 42.50
N VAL A 64 47.66 0.80 42.57
CA VAL A 64 48.21 1.76 41.56
C VAL A 64 49.31 1.25 40.57
N ASP A 65 49.56 1.83 39.38
CA ASP A 65 49.70 3.26 39.03
C ASP A 65 49.69 3.58 37.51
N GLN A 66 49.52 4.85 37.14
CA GLN A 66 49.66 5.41 35.77
C GLN A 66 50.42 6.75 35.83
N PRO A 67 51.38 7.01 34.93
CA PRO A 67 51.22 8.23 34.11
C PRO A 67 51.75 8.09 32.66
N ALA A 68 51.65 9.18 31.90
CA ALA A 68 51.85 9.27 30.45
C ALA A 68 53.12 10.05 30.03
N GLU A 69 53.19 10.33 28.72
CA GLU A 69 54.01 11.33 28.00
C GLU A 69 55.25 10.84 27.22
N ALA A 70 55.75 11.73 26.35
CA ALA A 70 56.33 11.45 25.03
C ALA A 70 57.79 11.91 24.87
N GLU A 71 58.24 12.08 23.60
CA GLU A 71 59.59 12.57 23.17
C GLU A 71 60.75 11.57 23.39
N SER A 72 61.83 11.47 22.59
CA SER A 72 62.17 11.96 21.24
C SER A 72 63.50 11.29 20.77
N SER A 73 63.83 11.34 19.46
CA SER A 73 65.17 11.13 18.84
C SER A 73 65.96 9.82 19.14
N ASP A 74 66.57 9.11 18.18
CA ASP A 74 67.63 9.64 17.30
C ASP A 74 67.85 8.82 15.99
N LYS A 75 68.86 9.21 15.19
CA LYS A 75 68.95 9.06 13.72
C LYS A 75 70.06 8.08 13.23
N VAL A 76 70.17 7.97 11.88
CA VAL A 76 71.28 7.45 11.03
C VAL A 76 71.02 6.03 10.47
N GLU A 77 71.14 5.72 9.17
CA GLU A 77 71.87 6.36 8.04
C GLU A 77 71.12 6.35 6.69
N GLN A 78 71.61 7.11 5.69
CA GLN A 78 71.03 7.26 4.35
C GLN A 78 71.77 6.44 3.28
N SER A 79 71.06 6.05 2.21
CA SER A 79 71.64 5.97 0.86
C SER A 79 70.66 6.56 -0.16
N ALA A 80 71.11 7.55 -0.94
CA ALA A 80 70.26 8.33 -1.85
C ALA A 80 70.34 7.84 -3.31
N GLY A 81 69.27 8.07 -4.08
CA GLY A 81 69.22 7.74 -5.52
C GLY A 81 67.97 8.25 -6.21
N VAL A 82 67.87 9.58 -6.43
CA VAL A 82 66.69 10.21 -7.04
C VAL A 82 66.72 10.14 -8.58
N LYS A 83 65.64 9.63 -9.19
CA LYS A 83 65.10 10.07 -10.48
C LYS A 83 63.56 10.01 -10.45
N GLN A 84 62.90 10.90 -11.19
CA GLN A 84 61.47 11.23 -11.17
C GLN A 84 61.05 11.53 -12.64
N PRO A 85 59.75 11.62 -13.01
CA PRO A 85 58.61 10.70 -12.89
C PRO A 85 58.18 10.14 -14.29
N GLU A 86 56.89 9.77 -14.44
CA GLU A 86 56.20 9.09 -15.57
C GLU A 86 56.31 7.55 -15.48
N GLN A 87 55.25 6.75 -15.67
CA GLN A 87 53.86 7.00 -16.10
C GLN A 87 52.91 6.03 -15.35
N ALA A 88 51.59 6.22 -15.46
CA ALA A 88 50.60 5.40 -14.74
C ALA A 88 50.58 3.92 -15.18
N GLU A 89 50.58 3.00 -14.22
CA GLU A 89 50.10 1.62 -14.39
C GLU A 89 49.12 1.25 -13.27
N GLN A 90 48.19 0.35 -13.60
CA GLN A 90 46.94 0.10 -12.88
C GLN A 90 47.12 -0.97 -11.78
N PRO A 91 46.32 -0.95 -10.70
CA PRO A 91 46.31 -2.04 -9.73
C PRO A 91 45.48 -3.23 -10.22
N ALA A 92 46.00 -4.43 -9.93
CA ALA A 92 45.32 -5.72 -9.85
C ALA A 92 44.46 -6.19 -11.04
N VAL A 93 44.90 -7.30 -11.65
CA VAL A 93 44.03 -8.19 -12.44
C VAL A 93 42.90 -8.69 -11.55
N ILE A 94 41.68 -8.22 -11.83
CA ILE A 94 40.45 -8.93 -11.46
C ILE A 94 40.29 -10.01 -12.53
N GLU A 95 40.18 -11.28 -12.14
CA GLU A 95 39.82 -12.34 -13.08
C GLU A 95 38.41 -12.05 -13.63
N GLU A 96 38.27 -12.03 -14.96
CA GLU A 96 36.94 -11.96 -15.58
C GLU A 96 36.15 -13.20 -15.16
N PRO A 97 34.91 -13.07 -14.65
CA PRO A 97 34.05 -14.23 -14.49
C PRO A 97 33.72 -14.79 -15.87
N ASP A 98 33.77 -16.12 -16.02
CA ASP A 98 33.44 -16.82 -17.25
C ASP A 98 32.09 -16.37 -17.84
N PRO A 99 31.95 -16.27 -19.18
CA PRO A 99 30.68 -15.92 -19.81
C PRO A 99 29.64 -17.00 -19.50
N VAL A 100 28.62 -16.63 -18.72
CA VAL A 100 27.46 -17.49 -18.44
C VAL A 100 26.77 -17.84 -19.76
N GLU A 101 26.71 -19.13 -20.09
CA GLU A 101 25.99 -19.63 -21.26
C GLU A 101 24.51 -19.23 -21.18
N GLN A 102 23.98 -18.70 -22.28
CA GLN A 102 22.55 -18.42 -22.41
C GLN A 102 21.77 -19.73 -22.34
N PRO A 103 20.67 -19.84 -21.57
CA PRO A 103 19.72 -20.92 -21.76
C PRO A 103 19.11 -20.80 -23.17
N GLU A 104 19.08 -21.93 -23.89
CA GLU A 104 18.55 -22.01 -25.26
C GLU A 104 17.08 -21.57 -25.34
N GLN A 105 16.67 -21.08 -26.51
CA GLN A 105 15.31 -20.60 -26.73
C GLN A 105 14.28 -21.72 -26.55
N ILE A 106 13.36 -21.55 -25.60
CA ILE A 106 12.12 -22.32 -25.57
C ILE A 106 11.23 -21.79 -26.68
N GLU A 107 10.89 -22.67 -27.63
CA GLU A 107 10.07 -22.33 -28.80
C GLU A 107 8.65 -21.87 -28.42
N GLN A 108 8.05 -21.08 -29.29
CA GLN A 108 6.73 -20.48 -29.10
C GLN A 108 5.64 -21.56 -28.91
N PRO A 109 4.63 -21.36 -28.03
CA PRO A 109 3.46 -22.22 -28.02
C PRO A 109 2.71 -22.12 -29.35
N PRO A 110 2.16 -23.21 -29.90
CA PRO A 110 1.46 -23.18 -31.17
C PRO A 110 0.18 -22.35 -31.08
N VAL A 111 -0.03 -21.52 -32.10
CA VAL A 111 -1.27 -20.77 -32.31
C VAL A 111 -2.44 -21.77 -32.41
N ILE A 112 -3.43 -21.64 -31.52
CA ILE A 112 -4.69 -22.36 -31.64
C ILE A 112 -5.44 -21.78 -32.83
N GLU A 113 -5.53 -22.55 -33.92
CA GLU A 113 -6.28 -22.14 -35.11
C GLU A 113 -7.78 -22.00 -34.80
N GLU A 114 -8.34 -20.88 -35.24
CA GLU A 114 -9.77 -20.60 -35.28
C GLU A 114 -10.51 -21.65 -36.13
N PRO A 115 -11.59 -22.31 -35.63
CA PRO A 115 -12.28 -23.35 -36.39
C PRO A 115 -12.97 -22.79 -37.65
N LYS A 116 -12.37 -23.03 -38.82
CA LYS A 116 -12.97 -22.67 -40.10
C LYS A 116 -14.27 -23.45 -40.35
N GLN A 117 -15.32 -22.68 -40.60
CA GLN A 117 -16.59 -23.10 -41.21
C GLN A 117 -16.36 -24.00 -42.45
N PRO A 118 -16.99 -25.20 -42.53
CA PRO A 118 -17.03 -25.98 -43.76
C PRO A 118 -18.19 -25.51 -44.66
N GLU A 119 -17.89 -25.23 -45.93
CA GLU A 119 -18.86 -24.78 -46.93
C GLU A 119 -19.31 -25.93 -47.87
N GLN A 120 -20.57 -26.35 -47.70
CA GLN A 120 -21.53 -26.92 -48.69
C GLN A 120 -21.14 -28.05 -49.67
N ALA A 121 -21.92 -29.14 -49.65
CA ALA A 121 -22.70 -29.69 -50.79
C ALA A 121 -23.38 -31.05 -50.41
N PRO A 122 -24.44 -31.52 -51.11
CA PRO A 122 -25.45 -30.84 -51.94
C PRO A 122 -26.90 -31.07 -51.44
N VAL A 123 -27.89 -30.52 -52.15
CA VAL A 123 -29.34 -30.69 -51.88
C VAL A 123 -29.84 -32.11 -52.19
N VAL A 124 -30.63 -32.70 -51.29
CA VAL A 124 -31.50 -33.87 -51.54
C VAL A 124 -32.87 -33.63 -50.89
N GLU A 125 -33.93 -34.18 -51.49
CA GLU A 125 -35.33 -33.74 -51.36
C GLU A 125 -36.06 -34.06 -50.05
N GLU A 126 -37.15 -33.30 -49.81
CA GLU A 126 -38.16 -33.47 -48.77
C GLU A 126 -38.99 -34.77 -48.91
N PRO A 127 -39.21 -35.50 -47.81
CA PRO A 127 -40.45 -36.24 -47.60
C PRO A 127 -41.22 -35.74 -46.36
N LYS A 128 -42.55 -35.69 -46.48
CA LYS A 128 -43.50 -35.13 -45.51
C LYS A 128 -43.77 -36.00 -44.28
N GLN A 129 -44.41 -35.35 -43.29
CA GLN A 129 -45.40 -35.89 -42.32
C GLN A 129 -44.82 -36.51 -41.02
N PRO A 130 -45.54 -36.52 -39.87
CA PRO A 130 -46.81 -35.85 -39.49
C PRO A 130 -46.71 -34.80 -38.36
N GLU A 131 -47.78 -34.02 -38.19
CA GLU A 131 -48.08 -33.25 -36.98
C GLU A 131 -48.59 -34.19 -35.85
N GLN A 132 -48.10 -34.03 -34.61
CA GLN A 132 -48.79 -34.49 -33.39
C GLN A 132 -48.13 -33.89 -32.12
N PRO A 133 -48.85 -33.83 -31.00
CA PRO A 133 -49.97 -32.93 -30.70
C PRO A 133 -49.55 -31.81 -29.74
N ALA A 134 -50.44 -30.83 -29.49
CA ALA A 134 -50.20 -29.79 -28.50
C ALA A 134 -50.01 -30.37 -27.08
N GLU A 135 -48.88 -30.05 -26.44
CA GLU A 135 -48.73 -30.25 -25.00
C GLU A 135 -49.59 -29.25 -24.25
N THR A 136 -50.31 -29.74 -23.25
CA THR A 136 -51.22 -28.98 -22.40
C THR A 136 -50.46 -27.94 -21.57
N GLU A 137 -50.87 -26.67 -21.66
CA GLU A 137 -50.39 -25.62 -20.76
C GLU A 137 -50.67 -26.02 -19.30
N SER A 138 -49.59 -26.26 -18.53
CA SER A 138 -49.70 -26.22 -17.07
C SER A 138 -49.98 -24.78 -16.65
N PRO A 139 -50.88 -24.53 -15.68
CA PRO A 139 -51.14 -23.17 -15.21
C PRO A 139 -49.85 -22.54 -14.70
N ALA A 140 -49.50 -21.37 -15.24
CA ALA A 140 -48.39 -20.59 -14.73
C ALA A 140 -48.63 -20.30 -13.23
N LEU A 141 -47.63 -20.56 -12.38
CA LEU A 141 -47.68 -20.13 -10.99
C LEU A 141 -47.85 -18.60 -10.95
N PRO A 142 -48.57 -18.06 -9.95
CA PRO A 142 -48.62 -16.62 -9.75
C PRO A 142 -47.19 -16.07 -9.58
N PRO A 143 -46.91 -14.85 -10.07
CA PRO A 143 -45.59 -14.24 -9.91
C PRO A 143 -45.27 -14.13 -8.42
N GLU A 144 -44.08 -14.59 -8.04
CA GLU A 144 -43.57 -14.42 -6.68
C GLU A 144 -43.46 -12.91 -6.37
N PRO A 145 -43.66 -12.50 -5.10
CA PRO A 145 -43.51 -11.11 -4.72
C PRO A 145 -42.08 -10.63 -5.05
N PRO A 146 -41.89 -9.33 -5.36
CA PRO A 146 -40.56 -8.82 -5.64
C PRO A 146 -39.66 -9.02 -4.41
N GLU A 147 -38.56 -9.74 -4.61
CA GLU A 147 -37.49 -9.86 -3.62
C GLU A 147 -37.02 -8.44 -3.25
N GLU A 148 -37.08 -8.09 -1.97
CA GLU A 148 -36.54 -6.81 -1.50
C GLU A 148 -35.02 -6.84 -1.67
N SER A 149 -34.49 -5.95 -2.52
CA SER A 149 -33.06 -5.87 -2.78
C SER A 149 -32.32 -5.37 -1.54
N VAL A 150 -31.72 -6.29 -0.79
CA VAL A 150 -30.79 -5.97 0.29
C VAL A 150 -29.56 -5.29 -0.32
N ILE A 151 -29.26 -4.09 0.13
CA ILE A 151 -28.02 -3.38 -0.19
C ILE A 151 -26.99 -3.79 0.86
N HIS A 152 -25.82 -4.22 0.40
CA HIS A 152 -24.70 -4.58 1.27
C HIS A 152 -23.61 -3.51 1.18
N THR A 153 -23.05 -3.15 2.33
CA THR A 153 -22.11 -2.02 2.45
C THR A 153 -20.90 -2.37 3.29
N CYS A 154 -19.76 -1.81 2.94
CA CYS A 154 -18.54 -1.79 3.74
C CYS A 154 -18.00 -0.35 3.77
N THR A 155 -16.92 -0.09 4.51
CA THR A 155 -16.19 1.17 4.41
C THR A 155 -14.76 0.95 3.90
N LEU A 156 -14.25 1.91 3.13
CA LEU A 156 -12.88 1.93 2.65
C LEU A 156 -12.20 3.25 3.03
N GLU A 157 -11.00 3.15 3.61
CA GLU A 157 -10.09 4.29 3.85
C GLU A 157 -8.68 3.96 3.32
N ILE A 158 -7.96 4.95 2.79
CA ILE A 158 -6.59 4.80 2.28
C ILE A 158 -5.72 5.89 2.90
N ARG A 159 -4.68 5.49 3.63
CA ARG A 159 -3.81 6.38 4.41
C ARG A 159 -2.32 6.14 4.17
N CYS A 160 -1.53 7.18 4.34
CA CYS A 160 -0.06 7.18 4.25
C CYS A 160 0.59 8.02 5.37
N ASP A 161 0.04 7.97 6.59
CA ASP A 161 0.48 8.76 7.75
C ASP A 161 1.98 8.62 8.07
N THR A 162 2.56 7.47 7.75
CA THR A 162 3.97 7.13 8.01
C THR A 162 4.94 8.03 7.23
N VAL A 163 4.55 8.54 6.06
CA VAL A 163 5.39 9.33 5.14
C VAL A 163 4.95 10.79 4.98
N VAL A 164 4.03 11.29 5.81
CA VAL A 164 3.68 12.74 5.84
C VAL A 164 4.88 13.62 6.21
N ASP A 165 5.82 13.06 6.99
CA ASP A 165 7.19 13.54 7.04
C ASP A 165 7.94 12.98 5.82
N THR A 166 7.99 13.80 4.77
CA THR A 166 8.54 13.40 3.47
C THR A 166 10.05 13.18 3.49
N SER A 167 10.76 13.46 4.60
CA SER A 167 12.19 13.15 4.72
C SER A 167 12.48 11.64 4.74
N LYS A 168 11.44 10.80 4.87
CA LYS A 168 11.53 9.33 4.78
C LYS A 168 11.45 8.78 3.35
N LEU A 169 11.05 9.61 2.38
CA LEU A 169 10.89 9.16 1.00
C LEU A 169 12.25 9.11 0.30
N GLU A 170 12.61 7.96 -0.26
CA GLU A 170 13.79 7.79 -1.11
C GLU A 170 13.60 8.44 -2.50
N ASN A 171 12.35 8.65 -2.90
CA ASN A 171 11.95 9.17 -4.19
C ASN A 171 11.22 10.52 -4.09
N GLU A 172 11.94 11.63 -4.31
CA GLU A 172 11.37 12.99 -4.24
C GLU A 172 10.21 13.23 -5.23
N ALA A 173 10.12 12.45 -6.33
CA ALA A 173 9.04 12.61 -7.30
C ALA A 173 7.65 12.24 -6.75
N VAL A 174 7.59 11.52 -5.64
CA VAL A 174 6.36 11.05 -4.97
C VAL A 174 5.79 12.08 -4.00
N ILE A 175 6.62 13.03 -3.53
CA ILE A 175 6.25 14.09 -2.57
C ILE A 175 4.93 14.82 -2.94
N PRO A 176 4.67 15.21 -4.22
CA PRO A 176 3.43 15.90 -4.59
C PRO A 176 2.15 15.08 -4.39
N TYR A 177 2.27 13.76 -4.22
CA TYR A 177 1.15 12.83 -4.08
C TYR A 177 0.90 12.38 -2.63
N VAL A 178 1.75 12.79 -1.67
CA VAL A 178 1.53 12.53 -0.24
C VAL A 178 0.69 13.67 0.37
N PRO A 179 -0.57 13.42 0.80
CA PRO A 179 -1.38 14.45 1.43
C PRO A 179 -0.82 14.84 2.79
N ALA A 180 -0.78 16.14 3.11
CA ALA A 180 -0.22 16.65 4.37
C ALA A 180 -0.95 16.17 5.65
N ASN A 181 -2.14 15.59 5.51
CA ASN A 181 -2.92 14.96 6.59
C ASN A 181 -2.86 13.42 6.56
N GLY A 182 -2.07 12.82 5.67
CA GLY A 182 -1.94 11.38 5.51
C GLY A 182 -3.14 10.67 4.86
N VAL A 183 -4.19 11.38 4.43
CA VAL A 183 -5.44 10.76 3.93
C VAL A 183 -5.53 10.89 2.41
N ILE A 184 -5.35 9.77 1.71
CA ILE A 184 -5.51 9.65 0.25
C ILE A 184 -6.99 9.47 -0.11
N LEU A 185 -7.68 8.60 0.63
CA LEU A 185 -9.13 8.43 0.59
C LEU A 185 -9.65 8.44 2.02
N ALA A 186 -10.49 9.42 2.36
CA ALA A 186 -11.19 9.44 3.64
C ALA A 186 -12.20 8.28 3.72
N THR A 187 -12.53 7.83 4.94
CA THR A 187 -13.48 6.75 5.19
C THR A 187 -14.76 6.95 4.37
N THR A 188 -14.94 6.09 3.37
CA THR A 188 -16.02 6.17 2.38
C THR A 188 -16.88 4.93 2.50
N GLU A 189 -18.19 5.09 2.59
CA GLU A 189 -19.16 3.99 2.51
C GLU A 189 -19.25 3.49 1.07
N VAL A 190 -19.18 2.17 0.88
CA VAL A 190 -19.05 1.51 -0.41
C VAL A 190 -20.05 0.35 -0.49
N GLU A 191 -21.00 0.45 -1.42
CA GLU A 191 -21.82 -0.70 -1.81
C GLU A 191 -20.93 -1.78 -2.43
N TYR A 192 -21.18 -3.05 -2.09
CA TYR A 192 -20.46 -4.20 -2.64
C TYR A 192 -21.41 -5.36 -2.96
N THR A 193 -21.03 -6.19 -3.93
CA THR A 193 -21.76 -7.43 -4.27
C THR A 193 -21.28 -8.57 -3.36
N PRO A 194 -22.17 -9.34 -2.70
CA PRO A 194 -21.76 -10.52 -1.95
C PRO A 194 -20.88 -11.47 -2.78
N GLY A 195 -19.67 -11.75 -2.29
CA GLY A 195 -18.64 -12.49 -3.02
C GLY A 195 -17.54 -11.64 -3.65
N GLU A 196 -17.64 -10.30 -3.65
CA GLU A 196 -16.49 -9.42 -3.90
C GLU A 196 -15.44 -9.59 -2.80
N ASN A 197 -14.16 -9.56 -3.19
CA ASN A 197 -13.03 -9.53 -2.26
C ASN A 197 -12.47 -8.12 -2.06
N VAL A 198 -11.63 -7.94 -1.04
CA VAL A 198 -11.03 -6.63 -0.68
C VAL A 198 -10.25 -6.02 -1.85
N PHE A 199 -9.57 -6.83 -2.67
CA PHE A 199 -8.89 -6.35 -3.87
C PHE A 199 -9.87 -5.77 -4.90
N GLU A 200 -10.99 -6.44 -5.17
CA GLU A 200 -12.01 -5.97 -6.12
C GLU A 200 -12.66 -4.66 -5.65
N VAL A 201 -12.97 -4.55 -4.35
CA VAL A 201 -13.47 -3.31 -3.73
C VAL A 201 -12.44 -2.19 -3.87
N LEU A 202 -11.17 -2.40 -3.49
CA LEU A 202 -10.11 -1.40 -3.64
C LEU A 202 -9.99 -0.94 -5.10
N LYS A 203 -9.87 -1.89 -6.03
CA LYS A 203 -9.69 -1.65 -7.47
C LYS A 203 -10.85 -0.89 -8.10
N ARG A 204 -12.07 -1.14 -7.64
CA ARG A 204 -13.27 -0.41 -8.07
C ARG A 204 -13.25 1.01 -7.54
N VAL A 205 -13.04 1.19 -6.24
CA VAL A 205 -13.11 2.51 -5.58
C VAL A 205 -11.97 3.42 -6.02
N THR A 206 -10.72 2.95 -6.12
CA THR A 206 -9.61 3.78 -6.60
C THR A 206 -9.86 4.28 -8.02
N ARG A 207 -10.30 3.40 -8.92
CA ARG A 207 -10.71 3.74 -10.29
C ARG A 207 -11.85 4.77 -10.33
N ASP A 208 -12.87 4.61 -9.49
CA ASP A 208 -14.03 5.52 -9.45
C ASP A 208 -13.71 6.89 -8.81
N GLN A 209 -12.73 6.93 -7.89
CA GLN A 209 -12.21 8.17 -7.28
C GLN A 209 -11.10 8.84 -8.11
N GLY A 210 -10.62 8.20 -9.20
CA GLY A 210 -9.51 8.71 -10.01
C GLY A 210 -8.13 8.62 -9.33
N ILE A 211 -8.01 7.76 -8.31
CA ILE A 211 -6.76 7.45 -7.62
C ILE A 211 -5.99 6.41 -8.45
N GLN A 212 -4.75 6.72 -8.82
CA GLN A 212 -3.88 5.75 -9.51
C GLN A 212 -3.60 4.55 -8.59
N MET A 213 -3.53 3.36 -9.16
CA MET A 213 -3.22 2.14 -8.43
C MET A 213 -2.54 1.14 -9.37
N GLU A 214 -1.48 0.50 -8.90
CA GLU A 214 -0.76 -0.56 -9.60
C GLU A 214 -0.63 -1.81 -8.72
N PHE A 215 -0.73 -2.96 -9.38
CA PHE A 215 -0.75 -4.28 -8.76
C PHE A 215 -0.22 -5.32 -9.74
N ARG A 216 0.39 -6.37 -9.20
CA ARG A 216 0.80 -7.58 -9.94
C ARG A 216 0.05 -8.80 -9.44
N ASP A 217 -0.20 -9.76 -10.33
CA ASP A 217 -0.65 -11.09 -9.94
C ASP A 217 0.55 -11.86 -9.36
N ASP A 218 0.47 -12.24 -8.09
CA ASP A 218 1.54 -12.91 -7.36
C ASP A 218 1.03 -14.25 -6.76
N PRO A 219 1.55 -15.40 -7.24
CA PRO A 219 1.19 -16.71 -6.70
C PRO A 219 1.46 -16.89 -5.20
N LEU A 220 2.42 -16.15 -4.62
CA LEU A 220 2.73 -16.23 -3.19
C LEU A 220 1.59 -15.68 -2.33
N TYR A 221 0.94 -14.60 -2.79
CA TYR A 221 -0.20 -13.97 -2.13
C TYR A 221 -1.56 -14.51 -2.63
N SER A 222 -1.54 -15.58 -3.44
CA SER A 222 -2.72 -16.22 -4.03
C SER A 222 -3.65 -15.23 -4.77
N GLY A 223 -3.10 -14.21 -5.42
CA GLY A 223 -3.86 -13.15 -6.06
C GLY A 223 -3.06 -11.86 -6.23
N ALA A 224 -3.72 -10.71 -6.07
CA ALA A 224 -3.10 -9.41 -6.29
C ALA A 224 -2.20 -8.98 -5.14
N TYR A 225 -0.96 -8.62 -5.48
CA TYR A 225 -0.07 -7.82 -4.64
C TYR A 225 -0.16 -6.36 -5.07
N ILE A 226 -0.41 -5.45 -4.12
CA ILE A 226 -0.54 -4.00 -4.40
C ILE A 226 0.85 -3.36 -4.38
N GLU A 227 1.30 -2.93 -5.55
CA GLU A 227 2.61 -2.33 -5.76
C GLU A 227 2.59 -0.83 -5.44
N GLY A 228 1.48 -0.14 -5.74
CA GLY A 228 1.35 1.29 -5.46
C GLY A 228 -0.09 1.79 -5.44
N ILE A 229 -0.32 2.83 -4.63
CA ILE A 229 -1.58 3.58 -4.58
C ILE A 229 -1.25 5.08 -4.56
N ASN A 230 -1.93 5.85 -5.39
CA ASN A 230 -1.71 7.29 -5.55
C ASN A 230 -0.25 7.66 -5.84
N TYR A 231 0.40 6.92 -6.74
CA TYR A 231 1.82 7.09 -7.13
C TYR A 231 2.85 6.88 -6.00
N LEU A 232 2.42 6.41 -4.82
CA LEU A 232 3.30 5.97 -3.73
C LEU A 232 3.39 4.43 -3.78
N TYR A 233 4.59 3.91 -4.00
CA TYR A 233 4.88 2.50 -4.26
C TYR A 233 5.55 1.80 -3.09
N GLU A 234 5.59 0.46 -3.11
CA GLU A 234 6.57 -0.31 -2.34
C GLU A 234 7.98 0.28 -2.51
N PHE A 235 8.75 0.26 -1.43
CA PHE A 235 10.12 0.78 -1.34
C PHE A 235 10.32 2.31 -1.44
N ASP A 236 9.33 3.11 -1.85
CA ASP A 236 9.48 4.59 -1.87
C ASP A 236 9.78 5.19 -0.47
N GLY A 237 9.39 4.52 0.62
CA GLY A 237 9.72 4.87 2.01
C GLY A 237 10.81 3.99 2.64
N GLY A 238 11.68 3.36 1.83
CA GLY A 238 12.76 2.46 2.23
C GLY A 238 12.45 0.98 2.02
N THR A 239 13.47 0.11 2.09
CA THR A 239 13.38 -1.33 1.71
C THR A 239 12.36 -2.17 2.50
N LEU A 240 11.81 -1.65 3.60
CA LEU A 240 10.77 -2.27 4.43
C LEU A 240 9.37 -1.63 4.26
N SER A 241 9.23 -0.77 3.26
CA SER A 241 8.00 0.01 3.01
C SER A 241 7.11 -0.57 1.93
N GLY A 242 5.81 -0.35 2.06
CA GLY A 242 4.80 -0.87 1.15
C GLY A 242 3.37 -0.73 1.68
N TRP A 243 2.43 -1.35 0.97
CA TRP A 243 1.01 -1.29 1.28
C TRP A 243 0.53 -2.46 2.12
N MET A 244 -0.12 -2.16 3.25
CA MET A 244 -0.79 -3.14 4.10
C MET A 244 -2.27 -2.81 4.20
N TYR A 245 -3.10 -3.83 4.42
CA TYR A 245 -4.53 -3.67 4.68
C TYR A 245 -4.90 -4.31 6.02
N LYS A 246 -5.94 -3.77 6.64
CA LYS A 246 -6.62 -4.37 7.79
C LYS A 246 -8.12 -4.32 7.58
N VAL A 247 -8.82 -5.31 8.15
CA VAL A 247 -10.29 -5.34 8.19
C VAL A 247 -10.73 -5.42 9.65
N ASN A 248 -11.67 -4.57 10.07
CA ASN A 248 -12.16 -4.48 11.45
C ASN A 248 -11.04 -4.34 12.49
N GLY A 249 -10.00 -3.58 12.13
CA GLY A 249 -8.81 -3.33 12.95
C GLY A 249 -7.81 -4.49 13.05
N GLN A 250 -8.02 -5.62 12.35
CA GLN A 250 -7.11 -6.77 12.31
C GLN A 250 -6.36 -6.84 10.97
N PHE A 251 -5.04 -7.06 11.00
CA PHE A 251 -4.22 -7.31 9.80
C PHE A 251 -4.34 -8.80 9.41
N PRO A 252 -4.93 -9.15 8.24
CA PRO A 252 -5.02 -10.55 7.83
C PRO A 252 -3.66 -11.10 7.40
N ASN A 253 -3.38 -12.36 7.71
CA ASN A 253 -2.13 -13.03 7.35
C ASN A 253 -2.14 -13.62 5.92
N TYR A 254 -2.93 -13.03 5.02
CA TYR A 254 -3.16 -13.52 3.65
C TYR A 254 -3.52 -12.38 2.69
N GLY A 255 -3.43 -12.64 1.39
CA GLY A 255 -3.60 -11.62 0.35
C GLY A 255 -5.02 -11.05 0.28
N CYS A 256 -5.16 -9.77 -0.12
CA CYS A 256 -6.44 -9.07 -0.20
C CYS A 256 -7.44 -9.68 -1.20
N SER A 257 -6.98 -10.52 -2.14
CA SER A 257 -7.86 -11.32 -3.02
C SER A 257 -8.50 -12.53 -2.33
N GLN A 258 -8.06 -12.89 -1.11
CA GLN A 258 -8.58 -14.03 -0.34
C GLN A 258 -9.55 -13.62 0.78
N TYR A 259 -9.62 -12.33 1.12
CA TYR A 259 -10.62 -11.79 2.04
C TYR A 259 -11.90 -11.44 1.25
N PHE A 260 -12.98 -12.18 1.48
CA PHE A 260 -14.32 -11.85 0.96
C PHE A 260 -15.03 -10.90 1.93
N VAL A 261 -15.63 -9.83 1.39
CA VAL A 261 -16.17 -8.73 2.20
C VAL A 261 -17.50 -9.11 2.86
N GLU A 262 -17.64 -8.80 4.14
CA GLU A 262 -18.85 -8.95 4.94
C GLU A 262 -19.54 -7.59 5.18
N ASP A 263 -20.84 -7.63 5.49
CA ASP A 263 -21.66 -6.43 5.63
C ASP A 263 -21.29 -5.66 6.92
N GLY A 264 -20.93 -4.39 6.76
CA GLY A 264 -20.40 -3.54 7.82
C GLY A 264 -18.87 -3.59 7.99
N ASP A 265 -18.11 -4.30 7.14
CA ASP A 265 -16.64 -4.37 7.26
C ASP A 265 -15.96 -2.99 7.17
N GLU A 266 -15.01 -2.75 8.08
CA GLU A 266 -14.13 -1.58 8.06
C GLU A 266 -12.78 -1.91 7.42
N ILE A 267 -12.61 -1.59 6.14
CA ILE A 267 -11.38 -1.85 5.37
C ILE A 267 -10.50 -0.59 5.39
N VAL A 268 -9.27 -0.72 5.88
CA VAL A 268 -8.28 0.37 5.85
C VAL A 268 -7.01 -0.11 5.16
N TRP A 269 -6.52 0.68 4.21
CA TRP A 269 -5.20 0.55 3.59
C TRP A 269 -4.25 1.56 4.20
N MET A 270 -3.05 1.12 4.60
CA MET A 270 -2.01 1.96 5.19
C MET A 270 -0.68 1.72 4.50
N TYR A 271 0.06 2.80 4.24
CA TYR A 271 1.47 2.70 3.90
C TYR A 271 2.32 2.48 5.16
N THR A 272 3.14 1.44 5.17
CA THR A 272 4.14 1.16 6.23
C THR A 272 5.53 1.58 5.77
N CYS A 273 6.40 1.97 6.70
CA CYS A 273 7.86 2.04 6.50
C CYS A 273 8.63 0.94 7.26
N ASP A 274 7.99 0.15 8.14
CA ASP A 274 8.68 -0.76 9.07
C ASP A 274 8.04 -2.18 9.17
N LEU A 275 7.61 -2.74 8.03
CA LEU A 275 6.87 -4.01 7.94
C LEU A 275 5.65 -4.09 8.89
N GLY A 276 4.86 -3.02 8.99
CA GLY A 276 3.62 -2.99 9.76
C GLY A 276 3.75 -2.44 11.18
N ARG A 277 4.95 -2.47 11.75
CA ARG A 277 5.21 -2.05 13.15
C ARG A 277 4.87 -0.58 13.42
N ASP A 278 5.03 0.28 12.41
CA ASP A 278 4.73 1.71 12.46
C ASP A 278 3.26 2.05 12.16
N VAL A 279 2.46 1.08 11.67
CA VAL A 279 1.00 1.20 11.47
C VAL A 279 0.18 0.36 12.46
N GLY A 280 0.84 -0.26 13.45
CA GLY A 280 0.21 -0.95 14.58
C GLY A 280 0.05 -2.46 14.42
N ASP A 281 0.70 -3.08 13.42
CA ASP A 281 0.79 -4.54 13.38
C ASP A 281 1.79 -5.03 14.44
N ASN A 282 1.34 -5.98 15.27
CA ASN A 282 2.10 -6.59 16.36
C ASN A 282 2.33 -8.10 16.13
N SER A 283 2.06 -8.57 14.92
CA SER A 283 2.34 -9.94 14.50
C SER A 283 3.83 -10.27 14.59
N THR A 284 4.13 -11.52 14.99
CA THR A 284 5.49 -12.06 15.02
C THR A 284 5.60 -13.15 13.96
N TRP A 285 6.05 -12.76 12.76
CA TRP A 285 6.33 -13.66 11.64
C TRP A 285 7.69 -14.37 11.81
#